data_AF-A0A945Z866-F1
#
_entry.id   AF-A0A945Z866-F1
#
_cell.length_a   1.000
_cell.length_b   1.000
_cell.length_c   1.000
_cell.angle_alpha   90.00
_cell.angle_beta   90.00
_cell.angle_gamma   90.00
#
_symmetry.space_group_name_H-M   'P 1'
#
loop_
_entity.id
_entity.type
_entity.pdbx_description
1 polymer ?
#
loop_
_entity_poly.entity_id
_entity_poly.type
_entity_poly.pdbx_seq_one_letter_code
_entity_poly.pdbx_strand_id
1 'polypeptide(L)'
;MFGTVNSFAKASTLLLSILILSSCGSDADGDCFYDTIDTKAKVIDVKSHADGEGRIAVILSFEASKLGLSDQEMGDLKNVSIDHDFLARNNIEIGNRYDVTVSEITKGSCTPSFVSFHHSLE
;
A
#
# COMPACT_ATOMS: atom_id res chain seq x y z
N MET A 1 -71.18 3.91 -16.41
CA MET A 1 -71.66 2.58 -16.82
C MET A 1 -70.79 2.10 -17.97
N PHE A 2 -69.68 1.43 -17.70
CA PHE A 2 -68.91 0.72 -18.73
C PHE A 2 -68.29 -0.52 -18.11
N GLY A 3 -68.81 -1.67 -18.54
CA GLY A 3 -68.31 -3.00 -18.23
C GLY A 3 -67.27 -3.43 -19.26
N THR A 4 -66.21 -4.02 -18.71
CA THR A 4 -65.30 -5.09 -19.19
C THR A 4 -65.49 -5.73 -20.57
N VAL A 5 -64.37 -6.03 -21.24
CA VAL A 5 -63.88 -7.39 -21.60
C VAL A 5 -62.40 -7.28 -22.01
N ASN A 6 -61.47 -8.00 -21.35
CA ASN A 6 -60.83 -9.28 -21.75
C ASN A 6 -60.12 -9.19 -23.13
N SER A 7 -58.93 -9.74 -23.40
CA SER A 7 -58.15 -10.82 -22.79
C SER A 7 -56.85 -10.98 -23.61
N PHE A 8 -55.75 -11.32 -22.93
CA PHE A 8 -54.59 -12.13 -23.36
C PHE A 8 -54.02 -12.02 -24.79
N ALA A 9 -52.72 -11.69 -24.88
CA ALA A 9 -51.72 -12.53 -25.57
C ALA A 9 -50.27 -12.12 -25.20
N LYS A 10 -49.44 -13.15 -24.98
CA LYS A 10 -48.01 -13.14 -24.63
C LYS A 10 -47.11 -12.71 -25.79
N ALA A 11 -45.94 -12.12 -25.48
CA ALA A 11 -44.60 -12.39 -26.03
C ALA A 11 -43.70 -11.15 -25.73
N SER A 12 -42.73 -11.21 -24.81
CA SER A 12 -41.38 -11.80 -24.98
C SER A 12 -40.55 -11.15 -26.10
N THR A 13 -39.88 -10.04 -25.78
CA THR A 13 -38.66 -9.54 -26.48
C THR A 13 -37.85 -8.73 -25.47
N LEU A 14 -36.91 -9.34 -24.73
CA LEU A 14 -35.47 -9.40 -25.01
C LEU A 14 -34.76 -8.03 -25.14
N LEU A 15 -33.94 -7.71 -24.13
CA LEU A 15 -32.62 -7.05 -24.17
C LEU A 15 -32.43 -5.76 -25.00
N LEU A 16 -32.02 -4.69 -24.31
CA LEU A 16 -30.82 -3.95 -24.71
C LEU A 16 -30.10 -3.36 -23.49
N SER A 17 -29.23 -4.17 -22.91
CA SER A 17 -28.28 -3.81 -21.87
C SER A 17 -27.32 -2.74 -22.41
N ILE A 18 -27.35 -1.55 -21.81
CA ILE A 18 -26.36 -0.50 -22.05
C ILE A 18 -25.06 -0.96 -21.38
N LEU A 19 -24.19 -1.59 -22.16
CA LEU A 19 -22.80 -1.83 -21.80
C LEU A 19 -22.13 -0.47 -21.62
N ILE A 20 -21.91 -0.11 -20.38
CA ILE A 20 -20.98 0.94 -19.99
C ILE A 20 -19.60 0.40 -20.40
N LEU A 21 -19.13 0.79 -21.58
CA LEU A 21 -17.73 0.64 -21.97
C LEU A 21 -16.91 1.56 -21.08
N SER A 22 -16.67 1.14 -19.83
CA SER A 22 -15.53 1.58 -19.07
C SER A 22 -14.30 1.14 -19.86
N SER A 23 -13.81 2.07 -20.70
CA SER A 23 -12.49 2.01 -21.31
C SER A 23 -11.48 1.94 -20.17
N CYS A 24 -11.15 0.72 -19.74
CA CYS A 24 -9.96 0.47 -18.97
C CYS A 24 -8.81 0.77 -19.91
N GLY A 25 -8.23 1.97 -19.82
CA GLY A 25 -6.98 2.28 -20.48
C GLY A 25 -5.95 1.32 -19.92
N SER A 26 -5.72 0.21 -20.61
CA SER A 26 -4.58 -0.65 -20.35
C SER A 26 -3.37 0.11 -20.90
N ASP A 27 -2.84 1.02 -20.09
CA ASP A 27 -1.43 1.36 -20.18
C ASP A 27 -0.70 0.02 -20.09
N ALA A 28 -0.12 -0.38 -21.21
CA ALA A 28 0.68 -1.59 -21.28
C ALA A 28 1.97 -1.31 -20.50
N ASP A 29 1.85 -1.33 -19.18
CA ASP A 29 3.02 -1.46 -18.31
C ASP A 29 3.57 -2.86 -18.61
N GLY A 30 4.64 -2.90 -19.41
CA GLY A 30 5.36 -4.14 -19.63
C GLY A 30 5.80 -4.72 -18.29
N ASP A 31 6.10 -6.03 -18.28
CA ASP A 31 6.49 -6.75 -17.06
C ASP A 31 7.47 -5.93 -16.20
N CYS A 32 7.15 -5.80 -14.92
CA CYS A 32 8.01 -5.14 -13.95
C CYS A 32 8.98 -6.13 -13.34
N PHE A 33 10.26 -5.77 -13.38
CA PHE A 33 11.35 -6.59 -12.86
C PHE A 33 11.92 -5.92 -11.62
N TYR A 34 12.22 -6.74 -10.62
CA TYR A 34 12.69 -6.30 -9.33
C TYR A 34 13.93 -7.09 -8.92
N ASP A 35 14.91 -6.40 -8.38
CA ASP A 35 16.02 -7.01 -7.65
C ASP A 35 15.76 -6.91 -6.15
N THR A 36 16.12 -7.96 -5.42
CA THR A 36 15.93 -8.03 -3.96
C THR A 36 17.26 -7.90 -3.24
N ILE A 37 17.30 -7.08 -2.18
CA ILE A 37 18.45 -6.85 -1.33
C ILE A 37 18.03 -7.11 0.11
N ASP A 38 18.62 -8.14 0.72
CA ASP A 38 18.51 -8.36 2.15
C ASP A 38 19.48 -7.43 2.89
N THR A 39 18.96 -6.70 3.87
CA THR A 39 19.67 -5.63 4.55
C THR A 39 19.12 -5.40 5.96
N LYS A 40 19.71 -4.44 6.67
CA LYS A 40 19.24 -4.00 7.99
C LYS A 40 18.70 -2.58 7.90
N ALA A 41 17.54 -2.36 8.53
CA ALA A 41 17.01 -1.03 8.82
C ALA A 41 17.25 -0.72 10.30
N LYS A 42 17.97 0.36 10.60
CA LYS A 42 18.27 0.81 11.96
C LYS A 42 17.41 2.01 12.34
N VAL A 43 16.78 1.97 13.52
CA VAL A 43 16.12 3.16 14.10
C VAL A 43 17.18 4.18 14.49
N ILE A 44 17.12 5.36 13.90
CA ILE A 44 18.08 6.45 14.15
C ILE A 44 17.47 7.62 14.92
N ASP A 45 16.14 7.78 14.86
CA ASP A 45 15.42 8.87 15.52
C ASP A 45 13.98 8.44 15.83
N VAL A 46 13.44 8.96 16.92
CA VAL A 46 12.05 8.77 17.35
C VAL A 46 11.56 10.12 17.88
N LYS A 47 10.63 10.75 17.18
CA LYS A 47 10.17 12.11 17.47
C LYS A 47 8.69 12.30 17.17
N SER A 48 8.09 13.35 17.70
CA SER A 48 6.73 13.73 17.31
C SER A 48 6.65 13.96 15.81
N HIS A 49 5.61 13.40 15.19
CA HIS A 49 5.34 13.59 13.77
C HIS A 49 4.94 15.05 13.50
N ALA A 50 5.30 15.57 12.33
CA ALA A 50 5.17 16.98 11.98
C ALA A 50 3.74 17.44 11.65
N ASP A 51 2.78 16.53 11.66
CA ASP A 51 1.36 16.80 11.36
C ASP A 51 0.60 17.39 12.56
N GLY A 52 1.15 17.27 13.78
CA GLY A 52 0.54 17.79 14.99
C GLY A 52 -0.60 16.93 15.54
N GLU A 53 -0.79 15.70 15.04
CA GLU A 53 -1.90 14.82 15.45
C GLU A 53 -1.52 13.85 16.58
N GLY A 54 -0.37 14.06 17.23
CA GLY A 54 0.12 13.19 18.31
C GLY A 54 0.73 11.88 17.82
N ARG A 55 0.90 11.70 16.51
CA ARG A 55 1.65 10.59 15.92
C ARG A 55 3.15 10.73 16.23
N ILE A 56 3.86 9.61 16.16
CA ILE A 56 5.30 9.50 16.34
C ILE A 56 5.94 9.07 15.03
N ALA A 57 6.91 9.86 14.57
CA ALA A 57 7.75 9.51 13.43
C ALA A 57 8.94 8.67 13.93
N VAL A 58 9.02 7.43 13.42
CA VAL A 58 10.14 6.52 13.66
C VAL A 58 11.01 6.50 12.42
N ILE A 59 12.22 7.04 12.53
CA ILE A 59 13.12 7.24 11.39
C ILE A 59 14.11 6.08 11.30
N LEU A 60 14.22 5.53 10.10
CA LEU A 60 15.05 4.40 9.74
C LEU A 60 16.18 4.83 8.79
N SER A 61 17.36 4.29 9.04
CA SER A 61 18.49 4.30 8.11
C SER A 61 18.74 2.87 7.62
N PHE A 62 18.84 2.69 6.30
CA PHE A 62 19.11 1.40 5.68
C PHE A 62 20.61 1.23 5.43
N GLU A 63 21.18 0.11 5.89
CA GLU A 63 22.62 -0.15 5.77
C GLU A 63 23.06 -0.45 4.32
N ALA A 64 22.16 -1.01 3.51
CA ALA A 64 22.36 -1.28 2.09
C ALA A 64 21.03 -1.20 1.32
N SER A 65 20.99 -0.46 0.21
CA SER A 65 19.91 -0.26 -0.78
C SER A 65 19.90 1.20 -1.23
N LYS A 66 19.16 1.53 -2.30
CA LYS A 66 18.87 2.92 -2.68
C LYS A 66 18.08 3.66 -1.59
N LEU A 67 17.31 2.95 -0.76
CA LEU A 67 16.64 3.53 0.41
C LEU A 67 17.64 4.00 1.48
N GLY A 68 18.89 3.53 1.46
CA GLY A 68 19.96 4.04 2.34
C GLY A 68 20.44 5.44 1.96
N LEU A 69 20.02 6.00 0.82
CA LEU A 69 20.41 7.35 0.39
C LEU A 69 19.65 8.46 1.14
N SER A 70 18.54 8.11 1.80
CA SER A 70 17.72 9.06 2.56
C SER A 70 17.03 8.38 3.71
N ASP A 71 16.90 9.08 4.83
CA ASP A 71 16.12 8.63 5.98
C ASP A 71 14.68 8.28 5.57
N GLN A 72 14.16 7.17 6.09
CA GLN A 72 12.82 6.68 5.79
C GLN A 72 11.97 6.64 7.06
N GLU A 73 10.69 6.97 6.97
CA GLU A 73 9.78 6.80 8.10
C GLU A 73 9.17 5.39 8.12
N MET A 74 9.25 4.69 9.25
CA MET A 74 8.69 3.34 9.39
C MET A 74 7.17 3.31 9.19
N GLY A 75 6.47 4.33 9.69
CA GLY A 75 5.01 4.44 9.56
C GLY A 75 4.57 4.44 8.10
N ASP A 76 5.27 5.21 7.26
CA ASP A 76 5.02 5.27 5.81
C ASP A 76 5.35 3.94 5.13
N LEU A 77 6.51 3.35 5.44
CA LEU A 77 6.93 2.08 4.84
C LEU A 77 6.00 0.91 5.18
N LYS A 78 5.43 0.88 6.38
CA LYS A 78 4.51 -0.17 6.84
C LYS A 78 3.03 0.21 6.67
N ASN A 79 2.75 1.46 6.26
CA ASN A 79 1.41 2.03 6.20
C ASN A 79 0.66 1.90 7.54
N VAL A 80 1.30 2.29 8.64
CA VAL A 80 0.73 2.26 10.00
C VAL A 80 0.91 3.60 10.71
N SER A 81 -0.08 4.00 11.51
CA SER A 81 0.06 5.13 12.42
C SER A 81 0.77 4.66 13.68
N ILE A 82 1.89 5.30 14.01
CA ILE A 82 2.67 4.98 15.20
C ILE A 82 2.34 6.01 16.29
N ASP A 83 1.91 5.53 17.45
CA ASP A 83 1.74 6.32 18.66
C ASP A 83 2.70 5.81 19.76
N HIS A 84 2.64 6.42 20.94
CA HIS A 84 3.48 5.99 22.07
C HIS A 84 3.20 4.55 22.53
N ASP A 85 1.94 4.10 22.47
CA ASP A 85 1.57 2.75 22.89
C ASP A 85 2.09 1.70 21.90
N PHE A 86 2.07 2.00 20.61
CA PHE A 86 2.66 1.19 19.56
C PHE A 86 4.16 1.00 19.78
N LEU A 87 4.90 2.07 20.11
CA LEU A 87 6.33 1.98 20.42
C LEU A 87 6.58 1.05 21.61
N ALA A 88 5.82 1.22 22.69
CA ALA A 88 5.98 0.43 23.91
C ALA A 88 5.67 -1.06 23.69
N ARG A 89 4.56 -1.36 23.00
CA ARG A 89 4.14 -2.74 22.70
C ARG A 89 5.16 -3.47 21.82
N ASN A 90 5.76 -2.75 20.88
CA ASN A 90 6.71 -3.30 19.91
C ASN A 90 8.18 -3.12 20.32
N ASN A 91 8.42 -2.60 21.53
CA ASN A 91 9.76 -2.32 22.06
C ASN A 91 10.65 -1.55 21.07
N ILE A 92 10.10 -0.53 20.42
CA ILE A 92 10.79 0.27 19.40
C ILE A 92 11.64 1.35 20.08
N GLU A 93 12.95 1.24 19.94
CA GLU A 93 13.91 2.16 20.52
C GLU A 93 14.99 2.56 19.50
N ILE A 94 15.62 3.72 19.72
CA ILE A 94 16.77 4.15 18.91
C ILE A 94 17.88 3.11 19.02
N GLY A 95 18.42 2.69 17.87
CA GLY A 95 19.44 1.66 17.78
C GLY A 95 18.92 0.27 17.46
N ASN A 96 17.61 0.02 17.60
CA ASN A 96 17.00 -1.22 17.13
C ASN A 96 17.29 -1.46 15.65
N ARG A 97 17.50 -2.72 15.28
CA ARG A 97 17.75 -3.15 13.90
C ARG A 97 16.73 -4.19 13.49
N TYR A 98 16.17 -4.00 12.31
CA TYR A 98 15.24 -4.94 11.70
C TYR A 98 15.86 -5.54 10.45
N ASP A 99 15.78 -6.86 10.34
CA ASP A 99 15.98 -7.57 9.08
C ASP A 99 14.87 -7.21 8.10
N VAL A 100 15.28 -6.74 6.93
CA VAL A 100 14.36 -6.32 5.88
C VAL A 100 14.87 -6.79 4.52
N THR A 101 13.93 -7.12 3.65
CA THR A 101 14.19 -7.30 2.21
C THR A 101 13.67 -6.08 1.47
N VAL A 102 14.55 -5.37 0.79
CA VAL A 102 14.18 -4.26 -0.09
C VAL A 102 14.11 -4.81 -1.51
N SER A 103 12.97 -4.64 -2.17
CA SER A 103 12.87 -4.90 -3.61
C SER A 103 12.90 -3.59 -4.36
N GLU A 104 13.75 -3.50 -5.37
CA GLU A 104 13.96 -2.29 -6.17
C GLU A 104 13.65 -2.58 -7.63
N ILE A 105 12.90 -1.67 -8.27
CA ILE A 105 12.58 -1.83 -9.68
C ILE A 105 13.85 -1.72 -10.53
N THR A 106 14.02 -2.65 -11.46
CA THR A 106 15.11 -2.64 -12.46
C THR A 106 14.58 -2.37 -13.86
N LYS A 107 13.31 -2.65 -14.12
CA LYS A 107 12.64 -2.40 -15.41
C LYS A 107 11.12 -2.30 -15.22
N GLY A 108 10.47 -1.44 -16.02
CA GLY A 108 9.02 -1.16 -15.97
C GLY A 108 8.70 0.20 -15.33
N SER A 109 7.42 0.58 -15.25
CA SER A 109 6.95 1.84 -14.64
C SER A 109 6.24 1.65 -13.29
N CYS A 110 6.31 0.44 -12.72
CA CYS A 110 5.67 0.12 -11.44
C CYS A 110 6.30 0.88 -10.25
N THR A 111 5.75 0.62 -9.05
CA THR A 111 6.26 1.13 -7.78
C THR A 111 7.78 0.98 -7.67
N PRO A 112 8.53 2.06 -7.40
CA PRO A 112 10.00 2.05 -7.44
C PRO A 112 10.66 1.08 -6.46
N SER A 113 10.09 0.93 -5.26
CA SER A 113 10.59 0.01 -4.26
C SER A 113 9.53 -0.41 -3.25
N PHE A 114 9.75 -1.55 -2.60
CA PHE A 114 8.98 -2.00 -1.45
C PHE A 114 9.90 -2.61 -0.40
N VAL A 115 9.54 -2.40 0.88
CA VAL A 115 10.28 -2.92 2.03
C VAL A 115 9.45 -3.98 2.72
N SER A 116 9.99 -5.18 2.83
CA SER A 116 9.40 -6.27 3.60
C SER A 116 10.18 -6.43 4.90
N PHE A 117 9.52 -6.18 6.03
CA PHE A 117 10.10 -6.42 7.35
C PHE A 117 9.92 -7.90 7.72
N HIS A 118 11.01 -8.56 8.13
CA HIS A 118 10.93 -9.96 8.59
C HIS A 118 10.28 -10.07 9.98
N HIS A 119 10.27 -8.98 10.72
CA HIS A 119 9.62 -8.87 12.02
C HIS A 119 8.17 -8.38 11.86
N SER A 120 7.25 -9.11 12.48
CA SER A 120 5.88 -8.63 12.67
C SER A 120 5.88 -7.59 13.80
N LEU A 121 5.19 -6.48 13.56
CA LEU A 121 4.87 -5.48 14.59
C LEU A 121 3.37 -5.60 14.83
N GLU A 122 2.95 -5.59 16.09
CA GLU A 122 1.55 -5.78 16.55
C GLU A 122 0.85 -4.46 16.85
#